data_AF-A0A967KFM4-F1
#
_entry.id   AF-A0A967KFM4-F1
#
_cell.length_a   1.000
_cell.length_b   1.000
_cell.length_c   1.000
_cell.angle_alpha   90.00
_cell.angle_beta   90.00
_cell.angle_gamma   90.00
#
_symmetry.space_group_name_H-M   'P 1'
#
loop_
_entity.id
_entity.type
_entity.pdbx_description
1 polymer ?
#
loop_
_entity_poly.entity_id
_entity_poly.type
_entity_poly.pdbx_seq_one_letter_code
_entity_poly.pdbx_strand_id
1 'polypeptide(L)'
;WIEPGVMTEAFEQALYELSPDRAISEPVQTGFGWHVIQLREIQPASGMDFEEARGILLQEHHEEEAEREFLERADRLVDLIYEDPTTLTSAALDLGLEIREAGPFSRSGGEGIAANPDVVDAAFSDLVLLQGSVSDPVDLDENHIVMIRLKEHLPAAVQPVESVRDQIEQLIREQESLAVAREQAETLHRGWQEAPGDLDRLAADAGLQVQHFEAASRGSADPDERVVRGVFGLPAPAPAHPVTAVLEADDGYAVVGLEGLTPGHLDVDSPLQAQQYRRQIANAAATIEALAFMRQLREAARIEVFEDRL
;
A
#
# COMPACT_ATOMS: atom_id res chain seq x y z
N TRP A 1 -13.14 -1.14 -48.64
CA TRP A 1 -13.17 -2.43 -49.35
C TRP A 1 -14.48 -3.11 -49.03
N ILE A 2 -15.04 -3.89 -49.95
CA ILE A 2 -16.26 -4.66 -49.70
C ILE A 2 -15.81 -6.09 -49.42
N GLU A 3 -16.11 -6.60 -48.22
CA GLU A 3 -15.83 -7.97 -47.81
C GLU A 3 -17.01 -8.90 -48.14
N PRO A 4 -16.77 -10.21 -48.34
CA PRO A 4 -17.86 -11.16 -48.56
C PRO A 4 -18.88 -11.14 -47.42
N GLY A 5 -20.18 -11.14 -47.74
CA GLY A 5 -21.28 -11.15 -46.78
C GLY A 5 -21.74 -9.78 -46.28
N VAL A 6 -21.17 -8.68 -46.78
CA VAL A 6 -21.53 -7.31 -46.40
C VAL A 6 -22.67 -6.76 -47.26
N MET A 7 -22.76 -7.19 -48.52
CA MET A 7 -23.76 -6.69 -49.47
C MET A 7 -24.83 -7.75 -49.76
N THR A 8 -25.95 -7.34 -50.38
CA THR A 8 -27.00 -8.28 -50.78
C THR A 8 -26.47 -9.28 -51.79
N GLU A 9 -26.95 -10.53 -51.75
CA GLU A 9 -26.51 -11.64 -52.62
C GLU A 9 -26.41 -11.25 -54.11
N ALA A 10 -27.44 -10.57 -54.65
CA ALA A 10 -27.45 -10.13 -56.05
C ALA A 10 -26.33 -9.12 -56.38
N PHE A 11 -25.99 -8.24 -55.44
CA PHE A 11 -24.89 -7.29 -55.58
C PHE A 11 -23.54 -7.99 -55.50
N GLU A 12 -23.38 -8.92 -54.56
CA GLU A 12 -22.11 -9.64 -54.38
C GLU A 12 -21.79 -10.55 -55.57
N GLN A 13 -22.77 -11.31 -56.07
CA GLN A 13 -22.58 -12.14 -57.26
C GLN A 13 -22.09 -11.29 -58.44
N ALA A 14 -22.73 -10.15 -58.68
CA ALA A 14 -22.33 -9.24 -59.75
C ALA A 14 -20.95 -8.59 -59.50
N LEU A 15 -20.60 -8.28 -58.25
CA LEU A 15 -19.27 -7.74 -57.89
C LEU A 15 -18.16 -8.77 -58.12
N TYR A 16 -18.37 -10.06 -57.79
CA TYR A 16 -17.39 -11.13 -57.98
C TYR A 16 -17.26 -11.62 -59.43
N GLU A 17 -18.22 -11.31 -60.30
CA GLU A 17 -18.10 -11.49 -61.74
C GLU A 17 -17.25 -10.41 -62.42
N LEU A 18 -16.93 -9.30 -61.72
CA LEU A 18 -16.09 -8.25 -62.27
C LEU A 18 -14.61 -8.64 -62.21
N SER A 19 -13.91 -8.23 -63.24
CA SER A 19 -12.48 -8.40 -63.40
C SER A 19 -11.87 -7.10 -63.94
N PRO A 20 -10.54 -6.91 -63.87
CA PRO A 20 -9.92 -5.68 -64.39
C PRO A 20 -10.21 -5.41 -65.88
N ASP A 21 -10.44 -6.47 -66.66
CA ASP A 21 -10.85 -6.43 -68.06
C ASP A 21 -12.35 -6.18 -68.28
N ARG A 22 -13.18 -6.39 -67.24
CA ARG A 22 -14.62 -6.09 -67.21
C ARG A 22 -14.96 -5.37 -65.90
N ALA A 23 -14.48 -4.14 -65.77
CA ALA A 23 -14.55 -3.39 -64.52
C ALA A 23 -15.93 -2.78 -64.21
N ILE A 24 -16.93 -2.92 -65.08
CA ILE A 24 -18.28 -2.37 -64.89
C ILE A 24 -19.29 -3.51 -65.07
N SER A 25 -20.24 -3.63 -64.12
CA SER A 25 -21.30 -4.64 -64.18
C SER A 25 -22.40 -4.26 -65.16
N GLU A 26 -23.17 -5.27 -65.59
CA GLU A 26 -24.52 -5.01 -66.09
C GLU A 26 -25.41 -4.43 -64.97
N PRO A 27 -26.53 -3.78 -65.28
CA PRO A 27 -27.48 -3.34 -64.28
C PRO A 27 -27.94 -4.50 -63.39
N VAL A 28 -27.70 -4.38 -62.09
CA VAL A 28 -28.05 -5.38 -61.07
C VAL A 28 -29.29 -4.90 -60.33
N GLN A 29 -30.33 -5.74 -60.30
CA GLN A 29 -31.50 -5.46 -59.49
C GLN A 29 -31.31 -6.02 -58.07
N THR A 30 -31.39 -5.14 -57.08
CA THR A 30 -31.41 -5.51 -55.66
C THR A 30 -32.74 -5.07 -55.03
N GLY A 31 -32.96 -5.42 -53.76
CA GLY A 31 -34.11 -4.92 -53.01
C GLY A 31 -34.17 -3.39 -52.87
N PHE A 32 -33.08 -2.70 -53.19
CA PHE A 32 -32.95 -1.24 -53.13
C PHE A 32 -33.07 -0.57 -54.51
N GLY A 33 -33.36 -1.33 -55.57
CA GLY A 33 -33.49 -0.83 -56.94
C GLY A 33 -32.38 -1.30 -57.86
N TRP A 34 -32.11 -0.53 -58.92
CA TRP A 34 -31.13 -0.88 -59.94
C TRP A 34 -29.78 -0.23 -59.65
N HIS A 35 -28.71 -1.02 -59.74
CA HIS A 35 -27.35 -0.62 -59.41
C HIS A 35 -26.42 -0.94 -60.57
N VAL A 36 -25.39 -0.12 -60.77
CA VAL A 36 -24.27 -0.42 -61.66
C VAL A 36 -23.00 -0.36 -60.81
N ILE A 37 -22.23 -1.44 -60.83
CA ILE A 37 -21.08 -1.62 -59.95
C ILE A 37 -19.81 -1.38 -60.77
N GLN A 38 -18.90 -0.56 -60.24
CA GLN A 38 -17.59 -0.35 -60.84
C GLN A 38 -16.50 -0.91 -59.92
N LEU A 39 -15.74 -1.87 -60.44
CA LEU A 39 -14.52 -2.37 -59.81
C LEU A 39 -13.43 -1.31 -59.94
N ARG A 40 -13.00 -0.74 -58.81
CA ARG A 40 -11.91 0.25 -58.79
C ARG A 40 -10.55 -0.40 -58.58
N GLU A 41 -10.48 -1.36 -57.66
CA GLU A 41 -9.25 -1.99 -57.23
C GLU A 41 -9.61 -3.36 -56.61
N ILE A 42 -8.72 -4.34 -56.71
CA ILE A 42 -8.82 -5.62 -56.00
C ILE A 42 -7.64 -5.67 -55.02
N GLN A 43 -7.94 -5.67 -53.73
CA GLN A 43 -6.94 -5.95 -52.70
C GLN A 43 -6.97 -7.45 -52.42
N PRO A 44 -5.84 -8.16 -52.55
CA PRO A 44 -5.76 -9.52 -52.04
C PRO A 44 -5.99 -9.50 -50.53
N ALA A 45 -6.72 -10.48 -50.02
CA ALA A 45 -6.84 -10.66 -48.59
C ALA A 45 -5.43 -10.85 -48.00
N SER A 46 -4.96 -9.87 -47.23
CA SER A 46 -3.74 -10.02 -46.43
C SER A 46 -4.16 -10.53 -45.06
N GLY A 47 -4.38 -11.84 -44.96
CA GLY A 47 -4.43 -12.53 -43.67
C GLY A 47 -3.02 -12.91 -43.22
N MET A 48 -2.90 -13.31 -41.96
CA MET A 48 -1.75 -14.06 -41.49
C MET A 48 -1.68 -15.39 -42.24
N ASP A 49 -0.52 -15.75 -42.79
CA ASP A 49 -0.39 -17.05 -43.46
C ASP A 49 -0.35 -18.21 -42.45
N PHE A 50 -0.46 -19.44 -42.92
CA PHE A 50 -0.45 -20.60 -42.02
C PHE A 50 0.85 -20.72 -41.22
N GLU A 51 2.01 -20.37 -41.78
CA GLU A 51 3.29 -20.48 -41.07
C GLU A 51 3.40 -19.42 -39.96
N GLU A 52 2.89 -18.21 -40.22
CA GLU A 52 2.77 -17.14 -39.23
C GLU A 52 1.75 -17.48 -38.12
N ALA A 53 0.60 -18.07 -38.49
CA ALA A 53 -0.45 -18.46 -37.55
C ALA A 53 -0.13 -19.75 -36.78
N ARG A 54 0.66 -20.66 -37.35
CA ARG A 54 1.00 -21.96 -36.74
C ARG A 54 1.64 -21.82 -35.38
N GLY A 55 2.52 -20.83 -35.19
CA GLY A 55 3.16 -20.57 -33.90
C GLY A 55 2.16 -20.16 -32.82
N ILE A 56 1.22 -19.29 -33.18
CA ILE A 56 0.16 -18.80 -32.28
C ILE A 56 -0.80 -19.93 -31.94
N LEU A 57 -1.31 -20.65 -32.95
CA LEU A 57 -2.25 -21.76 -32.76
C LEU A 57 -1.64 -22.89 -31.92
N LEU A 58 -0.34 -23.17 -32.08
CA LEU A 58 0.34 -24.18 -31.28
C LEU A 58 0.49 -23.72 -29.82
N GLN A 59 0.79 -22.44 -29.59
CA GLN A 59 0.85 -21.87 -28.25
C GLN A 59 -0.52 -21.90 -27.57
N GLU A 60 -1.56 -21.42 -28.24
CA GLU A 60 -2.95 -21.46 -27.74
C GLU A 60 -3.38 -22.90 -27.43
N HIS A 61 -3.11 -23.85 -28.33
CA HIS A 61 -3.43 -25.26 -28.09
C HIS A 61 -2.69 -25.84 -26.88
N HIS A 62 -1.42 -25.46 -26.66
CA HIS A 62 -0.67 -25.89 -25.49
C HIS A 62 -1.21 -25.28 -24.20
N GLU A 63 -1.64 -24.01 -24.23
CA GLU A 63 -2.27 -23.34 -23.08
C GLU A 63 -3.62 -23.99 -22.74
N GLU A 64 -4.48 -24.22 -23.74
CA GLU A 64 -5.78 -24.90 -23.57
C GLU A 64 -5.62 -26.31 -23.00
N GLU A 65 -4.67 -27.10 -23.52
CA GLU A 65 -4.42 -28.45 -23.02
C GLU A 65 -3.83 -28.44 -21.60
N ALA A 66 -2.97 -27.48 -21.28
CA ALA A 66 -2.41 -27.33 -19.94
C ALA A 66 -3.49 -26.92 -18.92
N GLU A 67 -4.38 -26.00 -19.27
CA GLU A 67 -5.52 -25.60 -18.43
C GLU A 67 -6.47 -26.77 -18.22
N ARG A 68 -6.81 -27.51 -19.29
CA ARG A 68 -7.66 -28.70 -19.20
C ARG A 68 -7.08 -29.75 -18.27
N GLU A 69 -5.79 -30.07 -18.43
CA GLU A 69 -5.10 -31.03 -17.56
C GLU A 69 -4.99 -30.53 -16.12
N PHE A 70 -4.77 -29.24 -15.92
CA PHE A 70 -4.74 -28.63 -14.59
C PHE A 70 -6.08 -28.77 -13.88
N LEU A 71 -7.19 -28.40 -14.53
CA LEU A 71 -8.53 -28.49 -13.97
C LEU A 71 -8.91 -29.94 -13.63
N GLU A 72 -8.61 -30.90 -14.53
CA GLU A 72 -8.83 -32.32 -14.27
C GLU A 72 -8.06 -32.81 -13.03
N ARG A 73 -6.81 -32.38 -12.86
CA ARG A 73 -5.98 -32.72 -11.68
C ARG A 73 -6.44 -31.99 -10.41
N ALA A 74 -6.90 -30.74 -10.53
CA ALA A 74 -7.40 -29.93 -9.43
C ALA A 74 -8.70 -30.52 -8.86
N ASP A 75 -9.64 -30.88 -9.71
CA ASP A 75 -10.88 -31.56 -9.31
C ASP A 75 -10.56 -32.90 -8.63
N ARG A 76 -9.62 -33.67 -9.20
CA ARG A 76 -9.17 -34.93 -8.60
C ARG A 76 -8.52 -34.73 -7.23
N LEU A 77 -7.73 -33.68 -7.04
CA LEU A 77 -7.14 -33.33 -5.75
C LEU A 77 -8.24 -33.06 -4.72
N VAL A 78 -9.20 -32.21 -5.09
CA VAL A 78 -10.32 -31.83 -4.23
C VAL A 78 -11.15 -33.06 -3.84
N ASP A 79 -11.50 -33.91 -4.80
CA ASP A 79 -12.23 -35.17 -4.54
C ASP A 79 -11.50 -36.08 -3.55
N LEU A 80 -10.19 -36.30 -3.75
CA LEU A 80 -9.38 -37.15 -2.88
C LEU A 80 -9.26 -36.60 -1.45
N ILE A 81 -9.21 -35.27 -1.30
CA ILE A 81 -9.22 -34.64 0.02
C ILE A 81 -10.60 -34.74 0.66
N TYR A 82 -11.70 -34.63 -0.09
CA TYR A 82 -13.04 -34.87 0.46
C TYR A 82 -13.26 -36.33 0.88
N GLU A 83 -12.61 -37.29 0.21
CA GLU A 83 -12.63 -38.70 0.61
C GLU A 83 -11.87 -38.96 1.92
N ASP A 84 -10.73 -38.30 2.13
CA ASP A 84 -9.98 -38.35 3.40
C ASP A 84 -9.47 -36.96 3.83
N PRO A 85 -10.30 -36.17 4.53
CA PRO A 85 -9.95 -34.79 4.90
C PRO A 85 -8.90 -34.71 6.00
N THR A 86 -8.43 -35.85 6.52
CA THR A 86 -7.51 -35.90 7.64
C THR A 86 -6.04 -36.02 7.20
N THR A 87 -5.76 -36.12 5.90
CA THR A 87 -4.39 -36.27 5.39
C THR A 87 -4.22 -35.73 3.98
N LEU A 88 -2.99 -35.35 3.64
CA LEU A 88 -2.59 -35.02 2.26
C LEU A 88 -1.96 -36.22 1.54
N THR A 89 -1.65 -37.31 2.25
CA THR A 89 -0.83 -38.42 1.72
C THR A 89 -1.49 -39.19 0.59
N SER A 90 -2.79 -39.50 0.70
CA SER A 90 -3.54 -40.22 -0.32
C SER A 90 -3.58 -39.45 -1.63
N ALA A 91 -3.97 -38.17 -1.55
CA ALA A 91 -4.03 -37.25 -2.69
C ALA A 91 -2.65 -37.04 -3.34
N ALA A 92 -1.61 -36.83 -2.52
CA ALA A 92 -0.25 -36.66 -3.01
C ALA A 92 0.26 -37.91 -3.75
N LEU A 93 -0.04 -39.11 -3.26
CA LEU A 93 0.37 -40.36 -3.90
C LEU A 93 -0.35 -40.60 -5.23
N ASP A 94 -1.66 -40.36 -5.30
CA ASP A 94 -2.48 -40.56 -6.51
C ASP A 94 -2.07 -39.61 -7.64
N LEU A 95 -1.81 -38.34 -7.28
CA LEU A 95 -1.45 -37.29 -8.24
C LEU A 95 0.06 -37.16 -8.50
N GLY A 96 0.88 -37.92 -7.77
CA GLY A 96 2.34 -37.85 -7.86
C GLY A 96 2.93 -36.52 -7.36
N LEU A 97 2.26 -35.87 -6.40
CA LEU A 97 2.68 -34.61 -5.80
C LEU A 97 3.57 -34.84 -4.57
N GLU A 98 4.38 -33.83 -4.25
CA GLU A 98 5.20 -33.80 -3.03
C GLU A 98 4.51 -32.95 -1.96
N ILE A 99 4.37 -33.50 -0.75
CA ILE A 99 3.91 -32.72 0.40
C ILE A 99 5.05 -31.83 0.88
N ARG A 100 4.81 -30.52 0.89
CA ARG A 100 5.77 -29.52 1.37
C ARG A 100 5.32 -28.94 2.70
N GLU A 101 6.28 -28.62 3.55
CA GLU A 101 6.03 -27.97 4.83
C GLU A 101 6.22 -26.46 4.68
N ALA A 102 5.20 -25.69 5.02
CA ALA A 102 5.34 -24.26 5.23
C ALA A 102 6.06 -24.00 6.56
N GLY A 103 6.89 -22.96 6.61
CA GLY A 103 7.48 -22.49 7.86
C GLY A 103 6.41 -21.99 8.85
N PRO A 104 6.76 -21.71 10.11
CA PRO A 104 5.81 -21.11 11.04
C PRO A 104 5.42 -19.71 10.53
N PHE A 105 4.12 -19.43 10.47
CA PHE A 105 3.59 -18.11 10.15
C PHE A 105 2.46 -17.75 11.11
N SER A 106 2.21 -16.45 11.25
CA SER A 106 1.16 -15.94 12.12
C SER A 106 -0.07 -15.52 11.31
N ARG A 107 -1.13 -15.06 11.99
CA ARG A 107 -2.31 -14.48 11.33
C ARG A 107 -2.00 -13.20 10.52
N SER A 108 -0.82 -12.59 10.70
CA SER A 108 -0.37 -11.48 9.86
C SER A 108 0.37 -11.94 8.58
N GLY A 109 0.50 -13.25 8.36
CA GLY A 109 1.21 -13.82 7.22
C GLY A 109 2.64 -14.28 7.54
N GLY A 110 3.34 -14.67 6.48
CA GLY A 110 4.71 -15.20 6.51
C GLY A 110 5.35 -15.25 5.12
N GLU A 111 6.38 -16.08 4.96
CA GLU A 111 7.08 -16.26 3.69
C GLU A 111 6.46 -17.37 2.82
N GLY A 112 6.79 -17.38 1.52
CA GLY A 112 6.30 -18.40 0.58
C GLY A 112 4.79 -18.29 0.36
N ILE A 113 4.07 -19.43 0.45
CA ILE A 113 2.62 -19.45 0.27
C ILE A 113 1.88 -18.64 1.36
N ALA A 114 2.48 -18.44 2.53
CA ALA A 114 1.91 -17.65 3.61
C ALA A 114 2.01 -16.12 3.39
N ALA A 115 2.58 -15.69 2.26
CA ALA A 115 2.49 -14.31 1.81
C ALA A 115 1.12 -14.01 1.17
N ASN A 116 0.39 -15.05 0.71
CA ASN A 116 -0.97 -14.90 0.21
C ASN A 116 -1.96 -14.88 1.39
N PRO A 117 -2.77 -13.81 1.54
CA PRO A 117 -3.73 -13.70 2.64
C PRO A 117 -4.78 -14.82 2.65
N ASP A 118 -5.20 -15.33 1.50
CA ASP A 118 -6.20 -16.40 1.40
C ASP A 118 -5.66 -17.73 1.96
N VAL A 119 -4.35 -17.97 1.79
CA VAL A 119 -3.66 -19.11 2.42
C VAL A 119 -3.64 -18.96 3.94
N VAL A 120 -3.38 -17.76 4.43
CA VAL A 120 -3.39 -17.47 5.87
C VAL A 120 -4.79 -17.68 6.43
N ASP A 121 -5.82 -17.15 5.78
CA ASP A 121 -7.21 -17.32 6.20
C ASP A 121 -7.64 -18.78 6.19
N ALA A 122 -7.27 -19.54 5.16
CA ALA A 122 -7.50 -20.98 5.09
C ALA A 122 -6.79 -21.73 6.22
N ALA A 123 -5.52 -21.40 6.51
CA ALA A 123 -4.71 -22.05 7.53
C ALA A 123 -5.27 -21.84 8.93
N PHE A 124 -5.82 -20.65 9.15
CA PHE A 124 -6.39 -20.22 10.43
C PHE A 124 -7.92 -20.38 10.52
N SER A 125 -8.52 -21.05 9.54
CA SER A 125 -9.95 -21.39 9.52
C SER A 125 -10.32 -22.41 10.59
N ASP A 126 -11.59 -22.47 10.96
CA ASP A 126 -12.08 -23.47 11.92
C ASP A 126 -11.86 -24.90 11.42
N LEU A 127 -11.95 -25.12 10.10
CA LEU A 127 -11.72 -26.43 9.46
C LEU A 127 -10.29 -26.91 9.71
N VAL A 128 -9.30 -26.05 9.55
CA VAL A 128 -7.88 -26.42 9.70
C VAL A 128 -7.46 -26.39 11.16
N LEU A 129 -7.76 -25.33 11.90
CA LEU A 129 -7.30 -25.17 13.29
C LEU A 129 -8.06 -26.00 14.30
N LEU A 130 -9.39 -26.02 14.22
CA LEU A 130 -10.24 -26.65 15.24
C LEU A 130 -10.53 -28.11 14.89
N GLN A 131 -10.77 -28.40 13.61
CA GLN A 131 -11.12 -29.74 13.16
C GLN A 131 -9.89 -30.55 12.72
N GLY A 132 -8.75 -29.91 12.48
CA GLY A 132 -7.51 -30.58 12.05
C GLY A 132 -7.59 -31.15 10.64
N SER A 133 -8.56 -30.70 9.86
CA SER A 133 -8.80 -31.12 8.48
C SER A 133 -7.92 -30.34 7.51
N VAL A 134 -7.83 -30.84 6.28
CA VAL A 134 -7.27 -30.11 5.14
C VAL A 134 -8.20 -28.95 4.79
N SER A 135 -7.65 -27.81 4.37
CA SER A 135 -8.39 -26.64 3.95
C SER A 135 -9.20 -26.88 2.68
N ASP A 136 -10.16 -25.99 2.41
CA ASP A 136 -10.67 -25.79 1.05
C ASP A 136 -9.51 -25.38 0.09
N PRO A 137 -9.65 -25.60 -1.23
CA PRO A 137 -8.63 -25.20 -2.19
C PRO A 137 -8.46 -23.68 -2.21
N VAL A 138 -7.20 -23.23 -2.22
CA VAL A 138 -6.83 -21.82 -2.31
C VAL A 138 -6.08 -21.60 -3.61
N ASP A 139 -6.61 -20.71 -4.44
CA ASP A 139 -5.98 -20.26 -5.68
C ASP A 139 -4.84 -19.30 -5.37
N LEU A 140 -3.64 -19.59 -5.88
CA LEU A 140 -2.47 -18.71 -5.77
C LEU A 140 -2.24 -17.89 -7.03
N ASP A 141 -2.48 -18.48 -8.21
CA ASP A 141 -2.32 -17.86 -9.53
C ASP A 141 -3.01 -18.74 -10.61
N GLU A 142 -2.92 -18.34 -11.88
CA GLU A 142 -3.31 -19.16 -13.03
C GLU A 142 -2.64 -20.54 -12.97
N ASN A 143 -3.46 -21.60 -12.96
CA ASN A 143 -3.01 -22.98 -12.85
C ASN A 143 -2.19 -23.30 -11.59
N HIS A 144 -2.44 -22.63 -10.47
CA HIS A 144 -1.75 -22.90 -9.21
C HIS A 144 -2.70 -22.86 -8.01
N ILE A 145 -3.07 -24.05 -7.53
CA ILE A 145 -3.88 -24.23 -6.31
C ILE A 145 -3.06 -24.88 -5.20
N VAL A 146 -3.40 -24.57 -3.95
CA VAL A 146 -2.86 -25.24 -2.77
C VAL A 146 -3.97 -25.62 -1.80
N MET A 147 -3.77 -26.75 -1.13
CA MET A 147 -4.58 -27.17 0.02
C MET A 147 -3.63 -27.44 1.17
N ILE A 148 -3.97 -26.95 2.35
CA ILE A 148 -3.07 -26.94 3.50
C ILE A 148 -3.68 -27.66 4.68
N ARG A 149 -2.83 -28.27 5.49
CA ARG A 149 -3.21 -28.96 6.72
C ARG A 149 -2.35 -28.49 7.87
N LEU A 150 -2.96 -28.34 9.04
CA LEU A 150 -2.25 -28.03 10.27
C LEU A 150 -1.26 -29.15 10.61
N LYS A 151 0.03 -28.82 10.65
CA LYS A 151 1.08 -29.69 11.18
C LYS A 151 1.24 -29.50 12.69
N GLU A 152 1.40 -28.26 13.13
CA GLU A 152 1.63 -27.87 14.52
C GLU A 152 1.00 -26.50 14.79
N HIS A 153 0.32 -26.34 15.92
CA HIS A 153 -0.23 -25.06 16.36
C HIS A 153 0.60 -24.50 17.52
N LEU A 154 1.27 -23.38 17.28
CA LEU A 154 2.07 -22.65 18.27
C LEU A 154 1.19 -21.58 18.92
N PRO A 155 0.77 -21.73 20.20
CA PRO A 155 -0.02 -20.71 20.86
C PRO A 155 0.80 -19.43 21.03
N ALA A 156 0.11 -18.28 21.02
CA ALA A 156 0.74 -17.01 21.35
C ALA A 156 1.41 -17.12 22.73
N ALA A 157 2.71 -16.89 22.75
CA ALA A 157 3.52 -16.90 23.96
C ALA A 157 4.32 -15.60 24.02
N VAL A 158 4.50 -15.07 25.23
CA VAL A 158 5.43 -13.98 25.46
C VAL A 158 6.81 -14.47 25.04
N GLN A 159 7.43 -13.75 24.10
CA GLN A 159 8.77 -14.09 23.65
C GLN A 159 9.72 -14.07 24.86
N PRO A 160 10.55 -15.10 25.06
CA PRO A 160 11.54 -15.09 26.12
C PRO A 160 12.40 -13.83 26.04
N VAL A 161 12.77 -13.25 27.18
CA VAL A 161 13.61 -12.05 27.21
C VAL A 161 14.90 -12.29 26.44
N GLU A 162 15.41 -13.51 26.42
CA GLU A 162 16.58 -13.92 25.65
C GLU A 162 16.43 -13.72 24.13
N SER A 163 15.24 -13.92 23.56
CA SER A 163 15.01 -13.77 22.11
C SER A 163 14.79 -12.33 21.68
N VAL A 164 14.37 -11.46 22.61
CA VAL A 164 14.15 -10.03 22.37
C VAL A 164 15.15 -9.12 23.08
N ARG A 165 16.19 -9.71 23.69
CA ARG A 165 17.15 -9.03 24.56
C ARG A 165 17.77 -7.81 23.90
N ASP A 166 18.28 -8.00 22.68
CA ASP A 166 18.99 -6.95 21.95
C ASP A 166 18.05 -5.78 21.59
N GLN A 167 16.78 -6.08 21.27
CA GLN A 167 15.77 -5.07 20.99
C GLN A 167 15.42 -4.27 22.25
N ILE A 168 15.27 -4.95 23.40
CA ILE A 168 15.02 -4.30 24.69
C ILE A 168 16.22 -3.43 25.09
N GLU A 169 17.44 -3.94 24.95
CA GLU A 169 18.65 -3.17 25.27
C GLU A 169 18.77 -1.91 24.40
N GLN A 170 18.45 -2.01 23.11
CA GLN A 170 18.42 -0.87 22.22
C GLN A 170 17.38 0.16 22.65
N LEU A 171 16.14 -0.29 22.91
CA LEU A 171 15.04 0.57 23.34
C LEU A 171 15.38 1.31 24.65
N ILE A 172 15.88 0.59 25.65
CA ILE A 172 16.27 1.18 26.94
C ILE A 172 17.40 2.17 26.75
N ARG A 173 18.42 1.84 25.93
CA ARG A 173 19.53 2.76 25.65
C ARG A 173 19.05 4.05 25.00
N GLU A 174 18.14 3.97 24.05
CA GLU A 174 17.52 5.14 23.40
C GLU A 174 16.73 5.98 24.42
N GLN A 175 15.93 5.34 25.27
CA GLN A 175 15.17 6.03 26.32
C GLN A 175 16.07 6.74 27.33
N GLU A 176 17.09 6.06 27.86
CA GLU A 176 18.06 6.62 28.81
C GLU A 176 18.88 7.75 28.16
N SER A 177 19.29 7.58 26.89
CA SER A 177 19.99 8.63 26.14
C SER A 177 19.14 9.89 26.01
N LEU A 178 17.86 9.76 25.68
CA LEU A 178 16.93 10.89 25.59
C LEU A 178 16.66 11.52 26.97
N ALA A 179 16.57 10.73 28.04
CA ALA A 179 16.41 11.24 29.39
C ALA A 179 17.61 12.10 29.83
N VAL A 180 18.83 11.63 29.56
CA VAL A 180 20.07 12.39 29.83
C VAL A 180 20.12 13.66 28.98
N ALA A 181 19.80 13.58 27.69
CA ALA A 181 19.77 14.75 26.80
C ALA A 181 18.79 15.82 27.29
N ARG A 182 17.62 15.40 27.80
CA ARG A 182 16.63 16.30 28.40
C ARG A 182 17.19 17.02 29.63
N GLU A 183 17.80 16.28 30.55
CA GLU A 183 18.37 16.86 31.77
C GLU A 183 19.49 17.88 31.45
N GLN A 184 20.32 17.57 30.45
CA GLN A 184 21.34 18.49 29.95
C GLN A 184 20.73 19.76 29.35
N ALA A 185 19.70 19.62 28.51
CA ALA A 185 18.99 20.76 27.93
C ALA A 185 18.31 21.63 29.01
N GLU A 186 17.67 21.02 30.00
CA GLU A 186 17.06 21.74 31.14
C GLU A 186 18.12 22.45 32.01
N THR A 187 19.30 21.85 32.17
CA THR A 187 20.43 22.46 32.89
C THR A 187 20.99 23.66 32.13
N LEU A 188 21.19 23.54 30.81
CA LEU A 188 21.63 24.64 29.95
C LEU A 188 20.61 25.78 29.93
N HIS A 189 19.33 25.44 29.83
CA HIS A 189 18.23 26.42 29.87
C HIS A 189 18.22 27.19 31.18
N ARG A 190 18.36 26.51 32.32
CA ARG A 190 18.44 27.17 33.64
C ARG A 190 19.68 28.07 33.75
N GLY A 191 20.85 27.58 33.34
CA GLY A 191 22.08 28.36 33.34
C GLY A 191 21.98 29.62 32.47
N TRP A 192 21.32 29.52 31.31
CA TRP A 192 21.05 30.65 30.44
C TRP A 192 20.08 31.66 31.07
N GLN A 193 19.04 31.19 31.77
CA GLN A 193 18.12 32.08 32.49
C GLN A 193 18.81 32.86 33.64
N GLU A 194 19.77 32.24 34.31
CA GLU A 194 20.55 32.88 35.39
C GLU A 194 21.57 33.90 34.85
N ALA A 195 22.21 33.59 33.71
CA ALA A 195 23.20 34.46 33.06
C ALA A 195 22.96 34.56 31.54
N PRO A 196 22.04 35.44 31.08
CA PRO A 196 21.68 35.54 29.66
C PRO A 196 22.83 35.88 28.71
N GLY A 197 23.87 36.58 29.19
CA GLY A 197 25.05 36.97 28.41
C GLY A 197 26.10 35.88 28.22
N ASP A 198 25.92 34.72 28.84
CA ASP A 198 26.91 33.61 28.84
C ASP A 198 26.54 32.48 27.88
N LEU A 199 25.52 32.65 27.03
CA LEU A 199 24.99 31.57 26.17
C LEU A 199 26.07 30.90 25.31
N ASP A 200 26.94 31.69 24.66
CA ASP A 200 28.03 31.16 23.83
C ASP A 200 29.01 30.29 24.63
N ARG A 201 29.30 30.70 25.88
CA ARG A 201 30.17 29.94 26.78
C ARG A 201 29.48 28.66 27.26
N LEU A 202 28.21 28.74 27.67
CA LEU A 202 27.43 27.57 28.10
C LEU A 202 27.29 26.54 26.98
N ALA A 203 27.06 26.99 25.74
CA ALA A 203 27.03 26.12 24.57
C ALA A 203 28.41 25.47 24.34
N ALA A 204 29.49 26.26 24.34
CA ALA A 204 30.84 25.73 24.13
C ALA A 204 31.28 24.73 25.22
N ASP A 205 30.95 24.98 26.49
CA ASP A 205 31.23 24.08 27.62
C ASP A 205 30.49 22.73 27.47
N ALA A 206 29.32 22.74 26.82
CA ALA A 206 28.56 21.54 26.46
C ALA A 206 28.95 20.93 25.09
N GLY A 207 29.94 21.50 24.40
CA GLY A 207 30.34 21.05 23.05
C GLY A 207 29.33 21.39 21.95
N LEU A 208 28.44 22.33 22.20
CA LEU A 208 27.38 22.80 21.30
C LEU A 208 27.76 24.12 20.64
N GLN A 209 27.02 24.47 19.58
CA GLN A 209 27.15 25.76 18.89
C GLN A 209 25.80 26.48 18.90
N VAL A 210 25.83 27.77 19.20
CA VAL A 210 24.65 28.63 19.12
C VAL A 210 24.35 28.92 17.65
N GLN A 211 23.09 28.75 17.26
CA GLN A 211 22.60 29.06 15.92
C GLN A 211 21.54 30.15 15.99
N HIS A 212 21.60 31.08 15.05
CA HIS A 212 20.65 32.19 14.94
C HIS A 212 19.88 32.08 13.64
N PHE A 213 18.55 32.07 13.75
CA PHE A 213 17.64 31.98 12.60
C PHE A 213 16.76 33.22 12.55
N GLU A 214 16.90 34.00 11.49
CA GLU A 214 16.08 35.18 11.27
C GLU A 214 14.87 34.84 10.37
N ALA A 215 13.69 35.38 10.73
CA ALA A 215 12.48 35.28 9.93
C ALA A 215 12.05 33.83 9.55
N ALA A 216 12.36 32.84 10.38
CA ALA A 216 11.85 31.48 10.22
C ALA A 216 10.32 31.48 10.20
N SER A 217 9.74 30.87 9.16
CA SER A 217 8.30 30.69 8.99
C SER A 217 7.82 29.39 9.66
N ARG A 218 6.50 29.26 9.86
CA ARG A 218 5.87 28.03 10.40
C ARG A 218 6.10 26.76 9.57
N GLY A 219 6.50 26.91 8.31
CA GLY A 219 6.81 25.79 7.41
C GLY A 219 8.30 25.67 7.07
N SER A 220 9.18 26.28 7.87
CA SER A 220 10.63 26.17 7.65
C SER A 220 11.10 24.78 8.05
N ALA A 221 12.01 24.21 7.26
CA ALA A 221 12.65 22.93 7.56
C ALA A 221 13.96 23.09 8.36
N ASP A 222 14.44 24.32 8.52
CA ASP A 222 15.65 24.67 9.29
C ASP A 222 15.33 25.88 10.20
N PRO A 223 15.53 25.80 11.53
CA PRO A 223 15.97 24.61 12.29
C PRO A 223 14.96 23.47 12.20
N ASP A 224 15.31 22.32 12.79
CA ASP A 224 14.46 21.14 12.96
C ASP A 224 12.95 21.46 13.04
N GLU A 225 12.13 20.75 12.25
CA GLU A 225 10.71 21.06 12.10
C GLU A 225 9.92 20.95 13.43
N ARG A 226 10.30 20.01 14.31
CA ARG A 226 9.67 19.86 15.63
C ARG A 226 10.01 21.04 16.51
N VAL A 227 11.25 21.53 16.43
CA VAL A 227 11.67 22.76 17.12
C VAL A 227 10.89 23.96 16.59
N VAL A 228 10.78 24.15 15.27
CA VAL A 228 9.98 25.23 14.65
C VAL A 228 8.55 25.19 15.16
N ARG A 229 7.91 24.00 15.12
CA ARG A 229 6.54 23.82 15.61
C ARG A 229 6.40 24.17 17.09
N GLY A 230 7.35 23.77 17.91
CA GLY A 230 7.40 24.08 19.35
C GLY A 230 7.56 25.57 19.62
N VAL A 231 8.47 26.26 18.91
CA VAL A 231 8.71 27.71 19.05
C VAL A 231 7.44 28.49 18.74
N PHE A 232 6.71 28.11 17.70
CA PHE A 232 5.44 28.76 17.32
C PHE A 232 4.26 28.46 18.24
N GLY A 233 4.44 27.59 19.25
CA GLY A 233 3.53 27.37 20.37
C GLY A 233 3.89 28.16 21.63
N LEU A 234 5.04 28.82 21.67
CA LEU A 234 5.46 29.67 22.80
C LEU A 234 4.67 30.99 22.83
N PRO A 235 4.55 31.63 24.01
CA PRO A 235 3.98 32.97 24.09
C PRO A 235 4.83 33.99 23.32
N ALA A 236 4.19 35.04 22.80
CA ALA A 236 4.89 36.12 22.11
C ALA A 236 5.89 36.81 23.07
N PRO A 237 7.14 37.07 22.65
CA PRO A 237 8.13 37.70 23.50
C PRO A 237 7.81 39.18 23.72
N ALA A 238 8.16 39.68 24.91
CA ALA A 238 8.09 41.12 25.19
C ALA A 238 9.35 41.81 24.63
N PRO A 239 9.28 43.13 24.33
CA PRO A 239 10.45 43.87 23.83
C PRO A 239 11.65 43.70 24.77
N ALA A 240 12.80 43.30 24.21
CA ALA A 240 14.05 43.03 24.93
C ALA A 240 13.99 41.89 25.98
N HIS A 241 12.96 41.04 25.94
CA HIS A 241 12.82 39.88 26.83
C HIS A 241 12.48 38.64 26.00
N PRO A 242 13.50 37.91 25.51
CA PRO A 242 13.26 36.69 24.77
C PRO A 242 12.57 35.64 25.63
N VAL A 243 11.67 34.86 25.03
CA VAL A 243 11.05 33.71 25.69
C VAL A 243 11.95 32.51 25.46
N THR A 244 12.50 31.95 26.54
CA THR A 244 13.37 30.78 26.45
C THR A 244 12.62 29.51 26.82
N ALA A 245 12.89 28.40 26.13
CA ALA A 245 12.27 27.12 26.40
C ALA A 245 13.18 25.94 26.01
N VAL A 246 12.88 24.76 26.54
CA VAL A 246 13.40 23.48 26.05
C VAL A 246 12.32 22.83 25.19
N LEU A 247 12.67 22.43 23.97
CA LEU A 247 11.76 21.82 23.01
C LEU A 247 12.32 20.48 22.51
N GLU A 248 11.44 19.55 22.13
CA GLU A 248 11.85 18.32 21.45
C GLU A 248 12.35 18.63 20.03
N ALA A 249 13.42 17.94 19.64
CA ALA A 249 13.94 17.86 18.27
C ALA A 249 13.84 16.40 17.77
N ASP A 250 14.15 16.14 16.51
CA ASP A 250 14.10 14.80 15.92
C ASP A 250 15.04 13.79 16.61
N ASP A 251 16.18 14.24 17.12
CA ASP A 251 17.22 13.43 17.74
C ASP A 251 17.53 13.81 19.21
N GLY A 252 16.65 14.58 19.87
CA GLY A 252 16.82 14.96 21.26
C GLY A 252 16.04 16.21 21.66
N TYR A 253 16.76 17.21 22.17
CA TYR A 253 16.17 18.44 22.70
C TYR A 253 16.98 19.67 22.28
N ALA A 254 16.28 20.77 22.01
CA ALA A 254 16.86 22.07 21.72
C ALA A 254 16.50 23.07 22.81
N VAL A 255 17.48 23.85 23.26
CA VAL A 255 17.25 25.04 24.09
C VAL A 255 17.11 26.23 23.15
N VAL A 256 15.94 26.87 23.16
CA VAL A 256 15.61 27.94 22.22
C VAL A 256 15.32 29.25 22.93
N GLY A 257 15.60 30.37 22.25
CA GLY A 257 15.14 31.70 22.64
C GLY A 257 14.38 32.34 21.50
N LEU A 258 13.12 32.69 21.76
CA LEU A 258 12.29 33.45 20.83
C LEU A 258 12.47 34.94 21.11
N GLU A 259 13.21 35.64 20.25
CA GLU A 259 13.50 37.07 20.39
C GLU A 259 12.42 37.97 19.78
N GLY A 260 11.75 37.51 18.72
CA GLY A 260 10.76 38.30 18.01
C GLY A 260 9.73 37.43 17.30
N LEU A 261 8.52 37.96 17.16
CA LEU A 261 7.44 37.35 16.42
C LEU A 261 6.84 38.38 15.47
N THR A 262 6.90 38.10 14.16
CA THR A 262 6.21 38.90 13.14
C THR A 262 4.85 38.25 12.85
N PRO A 263 3.73 38.94 13.12
CA PRO A 263 2.42 38.43 12.76
C PRO A 263 2.32 38.23 11.24
N GLY A 264 1.74 37.10 10.82
CA GLY A 264 1.41 36.89 9.42
C GLY A 264 0.39 37.92 8.94
N HIS A 265 0.53 38.37 7.70
CA HIS A 265 -0.46 39.23 7.04
C HIS A 265 -1.38 38.36 6.17
N LEU A 266 -2.68 38.50 6.39
CA LEU A 266 -3.69 37.87 5.54
C LEU A 266 -4.10 38.87 4.46
N ASP A 267 -3.80 38.54 3.20
CA ASP A 267 -4.36 39.26 2.06
C ASP A 267 -5.81 38.83 1.84
N VAL A 268 -6.73 39.62 2.39
CA VAL A 268 -8.17 39.39 2.33
C VAL A 268 -8.77 39.76 0.97
N ASP A 269 -8.01 40.39 0.08
CA ASP A 269 -8.47 40.78 -1.26
C ASP A 269 -8.36 39.63 -2.27
N SER A 270 -7.75 38.49 -1.88
CA SER A 270 -7.71 37.24 -2.64
C SER A 270 -8.78 36.25 -2.16
N PRO A 271 -9.91 36.08 -2.88
CA PRO A 271 -10.99 35.19 -2.45
C PRO A 271 -10.56 33.72 -2.32
N LEU A 272 -9.59 33.29 -3.15
CA LEU A 272 -9.05 31.92 -3.13
C LEU A 272 -8.23 31.66 -1.86
N GLN A 273 -7.34 32.58 -1.48
CA GLN A 273 -6.55 32.46 -0.25
C GLN A 273 -7.44 32.50 0.99
N ALA A 274 -8.43 33.40 1.02
CA ALA A 274 -9.40 33.48 2.12
C ALA A 274 -10.18 32.16 2.29
N GLN A 275 -10.56 31.50 1.19
CA GLN A 275 -11.24 30.21 1.24
C GLN A 275 -10.31 29.08 1.74
N GLN A 276 -9.05 29.07 1.32
CA GLN A 276 -8.06 28.08 1.78
C GLN A 276 -7.80 28.20 3.28
N TYR A 277 -7.58 29.42 3.81
CA TYR A 277 -7.40 29.64 5.24
C TYR A 277 -8.63 29.25 6.05
N ARG A 278 -9.85 29.57 5.58
CA ARG A 278 -11.08 29.11 6.25
C ARG A 278 -11.15 27.59 6.36
N ARG A 279 -10.79 26.86 5.30
CA ARG A 279 -10.75 25.39 5.33
C ARG A 279 -9.68 24.87 6.29
N GLN A 280 -8.49 25.46 6.30
CA GLN A 280 -7.43 25.08 7.23
C GLN A 280 -7.84 25.28 8.70
N ILE A 281 -8.42 26.44 9.02
CA ILE A 281 -8.91 26.74 10.39
C ILE A 281 -10.04 25.80 10.76
N ALA A 282 -11.01 25.56 9.86
CA ALA A 282 -12.11 24.63 10.11
C ALA A 282 -11.60 23.19 10.34
N ASN A 283 -10.63 22.73 9.56
CA ASN A 283 -10.03 21.41 9.73
C ASN A 283 -9.27 21.32 11.06
N ALA A 284 -8.46 22.33 11.40
CA ALA A 284 -7.73 22.34 12.66
C ALA A 284 -8.67 22.34 13.87
N ALA A 285 -9.73 23.15 13.83
CA ALA A 285 -10.77 23.17 14.87
C ALA A 285 -11.47 21.80 14.98
N ALA A 286 -11.86 21.20 13.86
CA ALA A 286 -12.49 19.89 13.83
C ALA A 286 -11.59 18.79 14.40
N THR A 287 -10.28 18.81 14.12
CA THR A 287 -9.32 17.86 14.69
C THR A 287 -9.19 18.03 16.20
N ILE A 288 -9.10 19.26 16.69
CA ILE A 288 -9.04 19.55 18.13
C ILE A 288 -10.31 19.08 18.84
N GLU A 289 -11.47 19.38 18.26
CA GLU A 289 -12.78 18.96 18.78
C GLU A 289 -12.91 17.43 18.80
N ALA A 290 -12.52 16.74 17.74
CA ALA A 290 -12.54 15.29 17.67
C ALA A 290 -11.63 14.64 18.72
N LEU A 291 -10.41 15.15 18.91
CA LEU A 291 -9.49 14.66 19.94
C LEU A 291 -10.00 14.96 21.36
N ALA A 292 -10.59 16.13 21.60
CA ALA A 292 -11.21 16.46 22.87
C ALA A 292 -12.40 15.55 23.17
N PHE A 293 -13.26 15.30 22.18
CA PHE A 293 -14.38 14.39 22.29
C PHE A 293 -13.93 12.94 22.56
N MET A 294 -12.93 12.44 21.85
CA MET A 294 -12.35 11.11 22.10
C MET A 294 -11.77 10.98 23.50
N ARG A 295 -11.05 12.01 24.01
CA ARG A 295 -10.56 12.03 25.39
C ARG A 295 -11.70 11.99 26.39
N GLN A 296 -12.74 12.80 26.19
CA GLN A 296 -13.93 12.82 27.04
C GLN A 296 -14.64 11.45 27.05
N LEU A 297 -14.82 10.83 25.87
CA LEU A 297 -15.41 9.50 25.76
C LEU A 297 -14.58 8.45 26.51
N ARG A 298 -13.25 8.53 26.39
CA ARG A 298 -12.33 7.62 27.07
C ARG A 298 -12.40 7.77 28.59
N GLU A 299 -12.50 9.00 29.10
CA GLU A 299 -12.68 9.26 30.54
C GLU A 299 -14.06 8.82 31.05
N ALA A 300 -15.11 9.00 30.25
CA ALA A 300 -16.47 8.60 30.62
C ALA A 300 -16.72 7.09 30.49
N ALA A 301 -15.91 6.38 29.70
CA ALA A 301 -16.01 4.95 29.52
C ALA A 301 -15.28 4.20 30.64
N ARG A 302 -15.89 3.13 31.14
CA ARG A 302 -15.18 2.15 31.97
C ARG A 302 -14.37 1.24 31.07
N ILE A 303 -13.07 1.51 30.98
CA ILE A 303 -12.12 0.72 30.19
C ILE A 303 -11.35 -0.19 31.14
N GLU A 304 -11.55 -1.50 31.01
CA GLU A 304 -10.74 -2.52 31.69
C GLU A 304 -9.67 -3.01 30.71
N VAL A 305 -8.42 -2.61 30.94
CA VAL A 305 -7.26 -3.07 30.18
C VAL A 305 -6.71 -4.29 30.91
N PHE A 306 -6.84 -5.47 30.30
CA PHE A 306 -6.23 -6.69 30.80
C PHE A 306 -4.82 -6.78 30.23
N GLU A 307 -3.84 -6.20 30.94
CA GLU A 307 -2.43 -6.18 30.51
C GLU A 307 -1.88 -7.59 30.28
N ASP A 308 -2.41 -8.61 30.97
CA ASP A 308 -2.05 -10.02 30.79
C ASP A 308 -2.52 -10.64 29.44
N ARG A 309 -3.23 -9.87 28.60
CA ARG A 309 -3.78 -10.29 27.30
C ARG A 309 -3.34 -9.39 26.12
N LEU A 310 -2.47 -8.42 26.37
CA LEU A 310 -1.78 -7.63 25.35
C LEU A 310 -0.46 -8.30 24.97
#